data_AF-A0A1E4L3T2-F1
#
_entry.id   AF-A0A1E4L3T2-F1
#
_cell.length_a   1.000
_cell.length_b   1.000
_cell.length_c   1.000
_cell.angle_alpha   90.00
_cell.angle_beta   90.00
_cell.angle_gamma   90.00
#
_symmetry.space_group_name_H-M   'P 1'
#
loop_
_entity.id
_entity.type
_entity.pdbx_description
1 polymer ?
#
loop_
_entity_poly.entity_id
_entity_poly.type
_entity_poly.pdbx_seq_one_letter_code
_entity_poly.pdbx_strand_id
1 'polypeptide(L)'
;MDLHVHVVSQHPPGGRCTLYAGYAEVLAARLAARTEIVFSTERDAHGSGFPSLLVNGHPVQPADGVILMPADMCAMLAAAGLDEEILAGLAEAMEAPLERMLEGA
;
A
#
# COMPACT_ATOMS: atom_id res chain seq x y z
N MET A 1 -9.49 -13.68 -7.11
CA MET A 1 -8.40 -12.95 -7.76
C MET A 1 -7.15 -13.19 -6.95
N ASP A 2 -6.05 -13.64 -7.55
CA ASP A 2 -4.79 -13.83 -6.83
C ASP A 2 -4.08 -12.47 -6.72
N LEU A 3 -4.38 -11.74 -5.65
CA LEU A 3 -3.79 -10.43 -5.38
C LEU A 3 -2.40 -10.63 -4.74
N HIS A 4 -1.35 -10.16 -5.42
CA HIS A 4 0.01 -10.14 -4.88
C HIS A 4 0.42 -8.70 -4.56
N VAL A 5 0.73 -8.43 -3.30
CA VAL A 5 1.18 -7.13 -2.81
C VAL A 5 2.65 -7.23 -2.45
N HIS A 6 3.47 -6.35 -3.02
CA HIS A 6 4.89 -6.30 -2.77
C HIS A 6 5.26 -4.92 -2.23
N VAL A 7 5.90 -4.85 -1.07
CA VAL A 7 6.34 -3.59 -0.47
C VAL A 7 7.85 -3.49 -0.52
N VAL A 8 8.36 -2.44 -1.15
CA VAL A 8 9.80 -2.10 -1.13
C VAL A 8 10.04 -1.11 0.00
N SER A 9 10.79 -1.54 1.01
CA SER A 9 10.96 -0.84 2.28
C SER A 9 12.45 -0.63 2.60
N GLN A 10 12.78 0.41 3.37
CA GLN A 10 14.10 0.52 4.02
C GLN A 10 14.13 -0.27 5.34
N HIS A 11 15.34 -0.60 5.83
CA HIS A 11 15.53 -1.22 7.14
C HIS A 11 16.38 -0.33 8.07
N PRO A 12 15.89 0.04 9.28
CA PRO A 12 14.54 -0.20 9.79
C PRO A 12 13.46 0.60 9.01
N PRO A 13 12.21 0.10 8.98
CA PRO A 13 11.11 0.83 8.35
C PRO A 13 10.78 2.11 9.14
N GLY A 14 10.48 3.18 8.43
CA GLY A 14 10.03 4.45 9.00
C GLY A 14 9.15 5.23 8.03
N GLY A 15 8.31 6.13 8.57
CA GLY A 15 7.39 6.96 7.80
C GLY A 15 6.56 6.15 6.80
N ARG A 16 6.63 6.52 5.51
CA ARG A 16 5.90 5.87 4.41
C ARG A 16 6.15 4.37 4.27
N CYS A 17 7.34 3.87 4.65
CA CYS A 17 7.61 2.42 4.62
C CYS A 17 6.74 1.67 5.64
N THR A 18 6.53 2.24 6.82
CA THR A 18 5.65 1.67 7.85
C THR A 18 4.19 1.71 7.40
N LEU A 19 3.78 2.82 6.76
CA LEU A 19 2.45 2.96 6.18
C LEU A 19 2.17 1.88 5.14
N TYR A 20 3.07 1.68 4.16
CA TYR A 20 2.85 0.73 3.07
C TYR A 20 2.88 -0.73 3.55
N ALA A 21 3.69 -1.04 4.57
CA ALA A 21 3.61 -2.33 5.26
C ALA A 21 2.23 -2.52 5.93
N GLY A 22 1.71 -1.49 6.61
CA GLY A 22 0.36 -1.52 7.19
C GLY A 22 -0.75 -1.70 6.16
N TYR A 23 -0.65 -1.07 4.99
CA TYR A 23 -1.58 -1.30 3.88
C TYR A 23 -1.52 -2.74 3.37
N ALA A 24 -0.32 -3.31 3.23
CA ALA A 24 -0.18 -4.71 2.85
C ALA A 24 -0.85 -5.64 3.86
N GLU A 25 -0.71 -5.40 5.16
CA GLU A 25 -1.41 -6.16 6.21
C GLU A 25 -2.94 -6.08 6.08
N VAL A 26 -3.49 -4.88 5.83
CA VAL A 26 -4.93 -4.71 5.62
C VAL A 26 -5.41 -5.46 4.38
N LEU A 27 -4.65 -5.42 3.28
CA LEU A 27 -4.97 -6.16 2.04
C LEU A 27 -4.92 -7.67 2.25
N ALA A 28 -3.94 -8.17 3.01
CA ALA A 28 -3.87 -9.58 3.38
C ALA A 28 -5.10 -9.99 4.20
N ALA A 29 -5.48 -9.18 5.20
CA ALA A 29 -6.59 -9.49 6.09
C ALA A 29 -7.97 -9.41 5.41
N ARG A 30 -8.19 -8.43 4.54
CA ARG A 30 -9.51 -8.18 3.91
C ARG A 30 -9.72 -8.90 2.61
N LEU A 31 -8.66 -9.09 1.82
CA LEU A 31 -8.74 -9.63 0.45
C LEU A 31 -7.99 -10.95 0.28
N ALA A 32 -7.45 -11.52 1.37
CA ALA A 32 -6.57 -12.69 1.33
C ALA A 32 -5.38 -12.49 0.36
N ALA A 33 -4.90 -11.25 0.23
CA ALA A 33 -3.76 -10.94 -0.62
C ALA A 33 -2.51 -11.67 -0.13
N ARG A 34 -1.73 -12.22 -1.06
CA ARG A 34 -0.36 -12.65 -0.75
C ARG A 34 0.50 -11.40 -0.59
N THR A 35 1.22 -11.28 0.52
CA THR A 35 2.08 -10.13 0.79
C THR A 35 3.55 -10.53 0.84
N GLU A 36 4.41 -9.65 0.34
CA GLU A 36 5.86 -9.77 0.43
C GLU A 36 6.45 -8.39 0.76
N ILE A 37 7.44 -8.37 1.66
CA ILE A 37 8.20 -7.16 1.98
C ILE A 37 9.66 -7.42 1.60
N VAL A 38 10.21 -6.58 0.72
CA VAL A 38 11.61 -6.61 0.33
C VAL A 38 12.30 -5.37 0.85
N PHE A 39 13.45 -5.57 1.49
CA PHE A 39 14.28 -4.48 1.98
C PHE A 39 15.28 -4.06 0.90
N SER A 40 15.31 -2.75 0.62
CA SER A 40 16.22 -2.15 -0.36
C SER A 40 16.92 -0.93 0.22
N THR A 41 18.12 -0.65 -0.28
CA THR A 41 18.86 0.60 -0.04
C THR A 41 18.70 1.59 -1.20
N GLU A 42 18.01 1.21 -2.26
CA GLU A 42 17.74 2.05 -3.43
C GLU A 42 16.53 2.94 -3.20
N ARG A 43 16.72 4.25 -3.34
CA ARG A 43 15.66 5.27 -3.20
C ARG A 43 15.02 5.52 -4.55
N ASP A 44 13.76 5.15 -4.67
CA ASP A 44 12.94 5.42 -5.85
C ASP A 44 11.47 5.27 -5.41
N ALA A 45 10.97 6.34 -4.77
CA ALA A 45 9.66 6.35 -4.14
C ALA A 45 8.55 6.15 -5.17
N HIS A 46 7.65 5.21 -4.91
CA HIS A 46 6.55 4.82 -5.80
C HIS A 46 7.02 4.19 -7.12
N GLY A 47 8.29 3.81 -7.23
CA GLY A 47 8.87 3.13 -8.38
C GLY A 47 9.32 1.71 -8.04
N SER A 48 10.59 1.44 -8.31
CA SER A 48 11.28 0.17 -8.05
C SER A 48 12.03 0.12 -6.71
N GLY A 49 12.32 1.27 -6.12
CA GLY A 49 13.01 1.43 -4.84
C GLY A 49 12.07 1.75 -3.68
N PHE A 50 12.62 2.09 -2.52
CA PHE A 50 11.80 2.45 -1.36
C PHE A 50 11.47 3.95 -1.33
N PRO A 51 10.34 4.36 -0.72
CA PRO A 51 9.19 3.53 -0.33
C PRO A 51 8.29 3.24 -1.55
N SER A 52 7.92 1.99 -1.78
CA SER A 52 6.97 1.62 -2.85
C SER A 52 6.04 0.49 -2.43
N LEU A 53 4.80 0.51 -2.93
CA LEU A 53 3.85 -0.58 -2.84
C LEU A 53 3.41 -0.95 -4.24
N LEU A 54 3.61 -2.21 -4.60
CA LEU A 54 3.23 -2.75 -5.89
C LEU A 54 2.08 -3.73 -5.71
N VAL A 55 1.14 -3.70 -6.64
CA VAL A 55 0.06 -4.67 -6.75
C VAL A 55 0.18 -5.40 -8.07
N ASN A 56 0.29 -6.72 -8.01
CA ASN A 56 0.53 -7.61 -9.15
C ASN A 56 1.72 -7.15 -10.01
N GLY A 57 2.77 -6.61 -9.37
CA GLY A 57 3.96 -6.09 -10.04
C GLY A 57 3.84 -4.66 -10.59
N HIS A 58 2.70 -4.00 -10.42
CA HIS A 58 2.51 -2.60 -10.83
C HIS A 58 2.63 -1.66 -9.62
N PRO A 59 3.54 -0.67 -9.65
CA PRO A 59 3.62 0.34 -8.58
C PRO A 59 2.35 1.18 -8.51
N VAL A 60 1.77 1.27 -7.32
CA VAL A 60 0.66 2.17 -7.07
C VAL A 60 1.22 3.59 -6.98
N GLN A 61 0.59 4.53 -7.68
CA GLN A 61 1.00 5.93 -7.70
C GLN A 61 0.09 6.76 -6.78
N PRO A 62 0.66 7.65 -5.95
CA PRO A 62 -0.14 8.61 -5.20
C PRO A 62 -0.70 9.68 -6.13
N ALA A 63 -1.96 10.04 -5.99
CA ALA A 63 -2.56 11.10 -6.80
C ALA A 63 -1.86 12.47 -6.59
N ASP A 64 -1.31 12.71 -5.40
CA ASP A 64 -0.61 13.95 -5.06
C ASP A 64 0.91 13.90 -5.27
N GLY A 65 1.46 12.75 -5.68
CA GLY A 65 2.91 12.55 -5.83
C GLY A 65 3.69 12.32 -4.53
N VAL A 66 3.03 12.34 -3.37
CA VAL A 66 3.68 12.37 -2.04
C VAL A 66 3.42 11.09 -1.26
N ILE A 67 2.15 10.78 -0.95
CA ILE A 67 1.76 9.66 -0.08
C ILE A 67 0.63 8.88 -0.74
N LEU A 68 0.73 7.55 -0.74
CA LEU A 68 -0.39 6.70 -1.12
C LEU A 68 -1.50 6.88 -0.10
N MET A 69 -2.60 7.47 -0.54
CA MET A 69 -3.82 7.58 0.23
C MET A 69 -4.67 6.31 0.04
N PRO A 70 -5.58 5.98 0.97
CA PRO A 70 -6.52 4.87 0.81
C PRO A 70 -7.28 4.93 -0.52
N ALA A 71 -7.62 6.14 -0.97
CA ALA A 71 -8.27 6.38 -2.27
C ALA A 71 -7.42 5.94 -3.47
N ASP A 72 -6.09 6.09 -3.43
CA ASP A 72 -5.20 5.67 -4.52
C ASP A 72 -5.19 4.14 -4.67
N MET A 73 -5.14 3.44 -3.53
CA MET A 73 -5.23 1.99 -3.48
C MET A 73 -6.59 1.50 -4.00
N CYS A 74 -7.67 2.17 -3.60
CA CYS A 74 -9.01 1.82 -4.06
C CYS A 74 -9.18 2.07 -5.56
N ALA A 75 -8.66 3.18 -6.09
CA ALA A 75 -8.71 3.47 -7.52
C ALA A 75 -7.97 2.42 -8.36
N MET A 76 -6.78 1.99 -7.92
CA MET A 76 -6.03 0.93 -8.59
C MET A 76 -6.77 -0.42 -8.54
N LEU A 77 -7.35 -0.77 -7.39
CA LEU A 77 -8.11 -2.01 -7.24
C LEU A 77 -9.45 -2.00 -7.99
N ALA A 78 -10.12 -0.85 -8.07
CA ALA A 78 -11.31 -0.65 -8.91
C ALA A 78 -10.98 -0.88 -10.38
N ALA A 79 -9.85 -0.35 -10.86
CA ALA A 79 -9.37 -0.60 -12.22
C ALA A 79 -9.03 -2.08 -12.47
N ALA A 80 -8.68 -2.83 -11.43
CA ALA A 80 -8.51 -4.28 -11.47
C ALA A 80 -9.84 -5.08 -11.39
N GLY A 81 -10.98 -4.40 -11.26
CA GLY A 81 -12.32 -4.99 -11.27
C GLY A 81 -12.86 -5.40 -9.90
N LEU A 82 -12.36 -4.81 -8.81
CA LEU A 82 -12.95 -5.02 -7.48
C LEU A 82 -14.29 -4.30 -7.32
N ASP A 83 -15.17 -4.93 -6.56
CA ASP A 83 -16.51 -4.42 -6.24
C ASP A 83 -16.46 -3.18 -5.33
N GLU A 84 -17.36 -2.24 -5.54
CA GLU A 84 -17.42 -0.95 -4.83
C GLU A 84 -17.67 -1.12 -3.32
N GLU A 85 -18.48 -2.10 -2.90
CA GLU A 85 -18.75 -2.36 -1.48
C GLU A 85 -17.50 -2.87 -0.77
N ILE A 86 -16.73 -3.73 -1.44
CA ILE A 86 -15.44 -4.22 -0.94
C ILE A 86 -14.45 -3.06 -0.81
N LEU A 87 -14.41 -2.16 -1.79
CA LEU A 87 -13.52 -1.01 -1.79
C LEU A 87 -13.86 0.00 -0.70
N ALA A 88 -15.15 0.24 -0.43
CA ALA A 88 -15.57 1.12 0.67
C ALA A 88 -15.09 0.59 2.03
N GLY A 89 -15.33 -0.69 2.32
CA GLY A 89 -14.86 -1.31 3.56
C GLY A 89 -13.33 -1.42 3.67
N LEU A 90 -12.63 -1.46 2.53
CA LEU A 90 -11.16 -1.44 2.48
C LEU A 90 -10.61 -0.04 2.80
N ALA A 91 -11.19 1.00 2.21
CA ALA A 91 -10.79 2.39 2.44
C ALA A 91 -10.83 2.72 3.94
N GLU A 92 -11.95 2.40 4.60
CA GLU A 92 -12.11 2.59 6.06
C GLU A 92 -11.04 1.83 6.86
N ALA A 93 -10.71 0.60 6.46
CA ALA A 93 -9.71 -0.21 7.16
C ALA A 93 -8.28 0.34 7.01
N MET A 94 -8.00 1.01 5.90
CA MET A 94 -6.71 1.64 5.61
C MET A 94 -6.52 2.99 6.31
N GLU A 95 -7.57 3.60 6.86
CA GLU A 95 -7.43 4.81 7.67
C GLU A 95 -6.58 4.55 8.92
N ALA A 96 -6.78 3.43 9.61
CA ALA A 96 -6.04 3.10 10.85
C ALA A 96 -4.50 3.11 10.69
N PRO A 97 -3.88 2.48 9.67
CA PRO A 97 -2.44 2.61 9.44
C PRO A 97 -2.02 4.01 8.98
N LEU A 98 -2.87 4.75 8.26
CA LEU A 98 -2.60 6.14 7.88
C LEU A 98 -2.55 7.06 9.10
N GLU A 99 -3.58 7.01 9.94
CA GLU A 99 -3.66 7.76 11.20
C GLU A 99 -2.45 7.48 12.09
N ARG A 100 -2.10 6.20 12.28
CA ARG A 100 -0.92 5.82 13.10
C ARG A 100 0.37 6.44 12.58
N MET A 101 0.54 6.53 11.26
CA MET A 101 1.72 7.19 10.67
C MET A 101 1.69 8.69 10.93
N LEU A 102 0.53 9.34 10.77
CA LEU A 102 0.37 10.78 10.98
C LEU A 102 0.53 11.19 12.46
N GLU A 103 0.02 10.38 13.39
CA GLU A 103 0.17 10.58 14.84
C GLU A 103 1.60 10.34 15.34
N GLY A 104 2.36 9.49 14.63
CA GLY A 104 3.74 9.16 14.94
C GLY A 104 4.81 9.97 14.20
N ALA A 105 4.42 10.97 13.39
CA ALA A 105 5.31 11.79 12.55
C ALA A 105 5.81 13.07 13.24
#